data_AF-A0A4Y2M458-F1
#
_entry.id   AF-A0A4Y2M458-F1
#
_cell.length_a   1.000
_cell.length_b   1.000
_cell.length_c   1.000
_cell.angle_alpha   90.00
_cell.angle_beta   90.00
_cell.angle_gamma   90.00
#
_symmetry.space_group_name_H-M   'P 1'
#
loop_
_entity.id
_entity.type
_entity.pdbx_description
1 polymer ?
#
loop_
_entity_poly.entity_id
_entity_poly.type
_entity_poly.pdbx_seq_one_letter_code
_entity_poly.pdbx_strand_id
1 'polypeptide(L)'
;MANDRNRCCFQWDIYNPFLPWRNSEATFYHGSPTVTQWKVTLQPMDRRINYWKFLFSLEFDEWFDPRDEIVAGKVNVLIKLNGKLITLKEVRNYLFCRDNRCKYYFQNNVFMCPRMEPHHLFIKVEISLPGNDTRNEVRYGLFANRDDLKWLSRDLRKLLHNPEYSNMKLLPRNSHEHIPAHSYIIDARWNNFFCLHAFKAGTWVTVETNISKGLLKDILTYMYSGTLGINWPDWKDAAYITELFQVIDRYKLYHLYKVFVRNDLQQVRVTRTPVLIESRLFPLDVVNGRLMTNASQTWHVNPNSEYEFIFQIRVGKGMRGGPWLSHSLKSKSPSRVHAKVYLEVIKKREGKAFGRPLPFYERDCTIDPDATVESRCVLYLGCPETFGDLNSTSSDRTEIKYFIQCFFNVINGTTLSQVRSISGDTLQNDLVRFGVLSNHMYNLNKRKLDADMQILIPPSSPVAKDEHKYPIHKGIFATRVPMLWEGLENVPQGSDIPDIARSTLSRETLPIVFDYMYTGKLFTIPFLFLNEIEYFAEQTMFYSLQDIVSRIRARWIDR
;
A
#
# COMPACT_ATOMS: atom_id res chain seq x y z
N MET A 1 -16.80 -26.83 -0.98
CA MET A 1 -15.58 -26.09 -0.58
C MET A 1 -15.52 -24.82 -1.42
N ALA A 2 -15.97 -23.69 -0.87
CA ALA A 2 -16.10 -22.42 -1.58
C ALA A 2 -14.73 -21.73 -1.73
N ASN A 3 -14.46 -21.19 -2.92
CA ASN A 3 -13.21 -20.57 -3.38
C ASN A 3 -12.56 -19.61 -2.37
N ASP A 4 -11.40 -19.98 -1.82
CA ASP A 4 -10.49 -19.10 -1.04
C ASP A 4 -9.80 -18.00 -1.89
N ARG A 5 -10.09 -17.92 -3.20
CA ARG A 5 -9.31 -17.11 -4.17
C ARG A 5 -9.50 -15.59 -4.10
N ASN A 6 -10.44 -15.07 -3.29
CA ASN A 6 -10.69 -13.61 -3.17
C ASN A 6 -10.53 -13.06 -1.74
N ARG A 7 -9.82 -13.79 -0.89
CA ARG A 7 -9.53 -13.40 0.49
C ARG A 7 -8.15 -12.76 0.58
N CYS A 8 -8.07 -11.48 0.89
CA CYS A 8 -6.81 -10.87 1.31
C CYS A 8 -6.68 -10.89 2.81
N CYS A 9 -5.50 -11.26 3.29
CA CYS A 9 -5.03 -11.12 4.64
C CYS A 9 -3.92 -10.07 4.67
N PHE A 10 -4.23 -8.91 5.21
CA PHE A 10 -3.24 -7.92 5.59
C PHE A 10 -2.80 -8.15 7.04
N GLN A 11 -1.51 -8.13 7.29
CA GLN A 11 -0.88 -8.21 8.60
C GLN A 11 -0.02 -6.97 8.80
N TRP A 12 -0.09 -6.37 9.98
CA TRP A 12 0.67 -5.20 10.36
C TRP A 12 1.23 -5.36 11.76
N ASP A 13 2.54 -5.47 11.83
CA ASP A 13 3.33 -5.54 13.04
C ASP A 13 3.86 -4.16 13.39
N ILE A 14 3.33 -3.55 14.45
CA ILE A 14 3.75 -2.26 14.96
C ILE A 14 4.54 -2.49 16.25
N TYR A 15 5.83 -2.20 16.22
CA TYR A 15 6.69 -2.20 17.38
C TYR A 15 6.71 -0.81 18.01
N ASN A 16 6.52 -0.78 19.32
CA ASN A 16 6.36 0.44 20.11
C ASN A 16 5.24 1.35 19.58
N PRO A 17 4.00 0.85 19.42
CA PRO A 17 2.85 1.59 18.85
C PRO A 17 2.47 2.88 19.60
N PHE A 18 3.11 3.12 20.73
CA PHE A 18 2.81 4.19 21.66
C PHE A 18 3.86 5.29 21.67
N LEU A 19 4.90 5.16 20.84
CA LEU A 19 6.00 6.10 20.77
C LEU A 19 6.31 6.41 19.29
N PRO A 20 6.03 7.63 18.79
CA PRO A 20 5.20 8.66 19.42
C PRO A 20 3.72 8.25 19.48
N TRP A 21 2.98 8.80 20.43
CA TRP A 21 1.53 8.61 20.55
C TRP A 21 0.78 9.37 19.44
N ARG A 22 0.75 8.77 18.24
CA ARG A 22 0.16 9.36 17.04
C ARG A 22 -0.66 8.34 16.26
N ASN A 23 -1.42 8.86 15.31
CA ASN A 23 -2.08 8.03 14.30
C ASN A 23 -1.02 7.21 13.58
N SER A 24 -1.23 5.90 13.57
CA SER A 24 -0.47 5.00 12.74
C SER A 24 -1.32 4.67 11.54
N GLU A 25 -0.69 4.63 10.36
CA GLU A 25 -1.35 4.21 9.13
C GLU A 25 -0.46 3.27 8.33
N ALA A 26 -1.12 2.35 7.63
CA ALA A 26 -0.49 1.47 6.68
C ALA A 26 -1.46 1.17 5.54
N THR A 27 -0.94 1.00 4.34
CA THR A 27 -1.74 0.69 3.16
C THR A 27 -1.42 -0.71 2.63
N PHE A 28 -2.45 -1.33 2.08
CA PHE A 28 -2.38 -2.61 1.37
C PHE A 28 -3.31 -2.60 0.17
N TYR A 29 -3.14 -3.57 -0.71
CA TYR A 29 -3.79 -3.54 -2.02
C TYR A 29 -4.53 -4.85 -2.27
N HIS A 30 -5.83 -4.81 -2.46
CA HIS A 30 -6.60 -6.02 -2.70
C HIS A 30 -7.85 -5.73 -3.51
N GLY A 31 -7.96 -6.31 -4.69
CA GLY A 31 -9.05 -6.13 -5.64
C GLY A 31 -8.76 -6.85 -6.95
N SER A 32 -9.83 -7.29 -7.63
CA SER A 32 -9.82 -7.85 -8.97
C SER A 32 -11.04 -7.29 -9.72
N PRO A 33 -10.93 -6.82 -10.98
CA PRO A 33 -9.77 -6.87 -11.86
C PRO A 33 -8.76 -5.71 -11.70
N THR A 34 -9.14 -4.62 -11.04
CA THR A 34 -8.29 -3.46 -10.75
C THR A 34 -7.84 -3.50 -9.29
N VAL A 35 -6.64 -2.98 -9.06
CA VAL A 35 -6.01 -2.96 -7.74
C VAL A 35 -6.59 -1.82 -6.92
N THR A 36 -7.37 -2.16 -5.89
CA THR A 36 -7.95 -1.19 -4.96
C THR A 36 -7.05 -0.99 -3.74
N GLN A 37 -6.74 0.27 -3.44
CA GLN A 37 -5.98 0.66 -2.25
C GLN A 37 -6.88 0.63 -1.02
N TRP A 38 -6.40 -0.03 0.02
CA TRP A 38 -6.99 -0.05 1.34
C TRP A 38 -6.04 0.61 2.32
N LYS A 39 -6.57 1.53 3.11
CA LYS A 39 -5.87 2.23 4.18
C LYS A 39 -6.35 1.70 5.52
N VAL A 40 -5.40 1.22 6.31
CA VAL A 40 -5.62 0.81 7.70
C VAL A 40 -5.08 1.90 8.59
N THR A 41 -5.93 2.43 9.45
CA THR A 41 -5.56 3.47 10.42
C THR A 41 -5.86 2.98 11.81
N LEU A 42 -4.89 3.16 12.70
CA LEU A 42 -5.04 3.01 14.13
C LEU A 42 -4.82 4.37 14.78
N GLN A 43 -5.91 4.96 15.25
CA GLN A 43 -5.90 6.24 15.93
C GLN A 43 -6.01 6.02 17.44
N PRO A 44 -4.98 6.37 18.22
CA PRO A 44 -5.14 6.44 19.67
C PRO A 44 -6.10 7.57 20.05
N MET A 45 -7.01 7.33 20.98
CA MET A 45 -8.01 8.33 21.41
C MET A 45 -7.87 8.75 22.87
N ASP A 46 -7.65 7.80 23.78
CA ASP A 46 -7.42 8.08 25.20
C ASP A 46 -6.42 7.05 25.73
N ARG A 47 -5.56 7.50 26.64
CA ARG A 47 -4.66 6.64 27.37
C ARG A 47 -4.60 7.12 28.81
N ARG A 48 -4.93 6.21 29.71
CA ARG A 48 -4.67 6.36 31.14
C ARG A 48 -3.81 5.18 31.58
N ILE A 49 -3.28 5.25 32.79
CA ILE A 49 -2.56 4.11 33.37
C ILE A 49 -3.48 2.88 33.28
N ASN A 50 -2.94 1.80 32.69
CA ASN A 50 -3.66 0.53 32.49
C ASN A 50 -4.90 0.61 31.59
N TYR A 51 -5.06 1.68 30.81
CA TYR A 51 -6.23 1.87 29.96
C TYR A 51 -5.84 2.48 28.62
N TRP A 52 -6.27 1.84 27.55
CA TRP A 52 -6.08 2.34 26.20
C TRP A 52 -7.40 2.32 25.44
N LYS A 53 -7.79 3.48 24.90
CA LYS A 53 -8.89 3.63 23.96
C LYS A 53 -8.34 3.97 22.58
N PHE A 54 -8.80 3.26 21.55
CA PHE A 54 -8.41 3.51 20.17
C PHE A 54 -9.61 3.44 19.22
N LEU A 55 -9.42 4.05 18.06
CA LEU A 55 -10.27 3.93 16.89
C LEU A 55 -9.47 3.16 15.83
N PHE A 56 -10.02 2.05 15.37
CA PHE A 56 -9.53 1.36 14.19
C PHE A 56 -10.39 1.77 13.00
N SER A 57 -9.77 1.97 11.85
CA SER A 57 -10.49 2.04 10.59
C SER A 57 -9.80 1.34 9.43
N LEU A 58 -10.62 0.72 8.59
CA LEU A 58 -10.30 0.22 7.28
C LEU A 58 -11.05 1.09 6.27
N GLU A 59 -10.31 1.79 5.43
CA GLU A 59 -10.83 2.75 4.47
C GLU A 59 -10.43 2.31 3.06
N PHE A 60 -11.34 2.48 2.13
CA PHE A 60 -11.10 2.29 0.72
C PHE A 60 -10.77 3.65 0.09
N ASP A 61 -9.54 3.79 -0.38
CA ASP A 61 -8.89 5.11 -0.61
C ASP A 61 -8.97 5.57 -2.08
N GLU A 62 -9.18 4.68 -3.06
CA GLU A 62 -9.19 5.11 -4.48
C GLU A 62 -9.87 4.13 -5.47
N TRP A 63 -10.82 4.65 -6.27
CA TRP A 63 -11.11 4.20 -7.66
C TRP A 63 -11.67 5.35 -8.51
N PHE A 64 -11.25 5.33 -9.78
CA PHE A 64 -11.63 6.11 -10.96
C PHE A 64 -13.13 6.29 -11.28
N ASP A 65 -14.07 5.66 -10.58
CA ASP A 65 -15.51 5.88 -10.82
C ASP A 65 -16.26 6.00 -9.48
N PRO A 66 -16.77 7.19 -9.13
CA PRO A 66 -17.38 7.43 -7.84
C PRO A 66 -18.77 6.78 -7.68
N ARG A 67 -19.24 5.96 -8.63
CA ARG A 67 -20.58 5.32 -8.61
C ARG A 67 -20.60 3.89 -8.09
N ASP A 68 -19.44 3.25 -7.89
CA ASP A 68 -19.39 1.84 -7.54
C ASP A 68 -19.37 1.61 -6.02
N GLU A 69 -20.37 0.88 -5.53
CA GLU A 69 -20.41 0.37 -4.16
C GLU A 69 -19.64 -0.95 -4.06
N ILE A 70 -18.82 -1.11 -3.01
CA ILE A 70 -18.07 -2.36 -2.80
C ILE A 70 -18.72 -3.15 -1.68
N VAL A 71 -19.33 -4.27 -2.01
CA VAL A 71 -19.81 -5.24 -1.02
C VAL A 71 -18.65 -6.14 -0.63
N ALA A 72 -18.16 -6.09 0.61
CA ALA A 72 -17.24 -7.10 1.13
C ALA A 72 -18.02 -8.25 1.77
N GLY A 73 -17.88 -9.46 1.22
CA GLY A 73 -18.54 -10.66 1.77
C GLY A 73 -18.16 -10.94 3.23
N LYS A 74 -16.94 -10.58 3.63
CA LYS A 74 -16.45 -10.68 5.01
C LYS A 74 -15.33 -9.67 5.24
N VAL A 75 -15.39 -8.98 6.37
CA VAL A 75 -14.32 -8.18 6.95
C VAL A 75 -14.05 -8.72 8.35
N ASN A 76 -12.83 -9.18 8.61
CA ASN A 76 -12.41 -9.71 9.90
C ASN A 76 -11.17 -8.95 10.37
N VAL A 77 -11.24 -8.33 11.54
CA VAL A 77 -10.15 -7.56 12.14
C VAL A 77 -9.77 -8.21 13.46
N LEU A 78 -8.51 -8.62 13.55
CA LEU A 78 -7.89 -9.25 14.70
C LEU A 78 -6.76 -8.34 15.20
N ILE A 79 -6.85 -7.89 16.44
CA ILE A 79 -5.81 -7.06 17.07
C ILE A 79 -5.28 -7.80 18.29
N LYS A 80 -3.96 -8.00 18.35
CA LYS A 80 -3.23 -8.60 19.47
C LYS A 80 -2.14 -7.65 19.96
N LEU A 81 -1.89 -7.63 21.26
CA LEU A 81 -0.77 -6.91 21.87
C LEU A 81 0.06 -7.89 22.67
N ASN A 82 1.34 -7.98 22.35
CA ASN A 82 2.28 -8.94 22.94
C ASN A 82 1.69 -10.37 22.93
N GLY A 83 1.09 -10.75 21.80
CA GLY A 83 0.43 -12.06 21.61
C GLY A 83 -0.97 -12.20 22.24
N LYS A 84 -1.38 -11.33 23.17
CA LYS A 84 -2.70 -11.38 23.81
C LYS A 84 -3.78 -10.76 22.92
N LEU A 85 -4.89 -11.46 22.73
CA LEU A 85 -6.05 -10.95 21.98
C LEU A 85 -6.64 -9.72 22.68
N ILE A 86 -6.75 -8.62 21.94
CA ILE A 86 -7.42 -7.39 22.37
C ILE A 86 -8.79 -7.29 21.73
N THR A 87 -8.87 -7.54 20.43
CA THR A 87 -10.09 -7.34 19.64
C THR A 87 -10.19 -8.37 18.55
N LEU A 88 -11.41 -8.89 18.39
CA LEU A 88 -11.84 -9.64 17.23
C LEU A 88 -13.17 -9.02 16.76
N LYS A 89 -13.22 -8.53 15.53
CA LYS A 89 -14.44 -8.00 14.91
C LYS A 89 -14.64 -8.68 13.56
N GLU A 90 -15.75 -9.37 13.41
CA GLU A 90 -16.18 -9.97 12.15
C GLU A 90 -17.48 -9.30 11.71
N VAL A 91 -17.51 -8.85 10.47
CA VAL A 91 -18.72 -8.36 9.79
C VAL A 91 -18.83 -9.05 8.43
N ARG A 92 -20.03 -9.42 8.04
CA ARG A 92 -20.33 -10.04 6.74
C ARG A 92 -21.14 -9.09 5.88
N ASN A 93 -20.97 -9.18 4.57
CA ASN A 93 -21.69 -8.37 3.57
C ASN A 93 -21.65 -6.87 3.88
N TYR A 94 -20.48 -6.37 4.30
CA TYR A 94 -20.31 -4.95 4.61
C TYR A 94 -20.25 -4.14 3.32
N LEU A 95 -21.09 -3.11 3.20
CA LEU A 95 -21.12 -2.22 2.05
C LEU A 95 -20.21 -1.03 2.29
N PHE A 96 -19.18 -0.84 1.46
CA PHE A 96 -18.40 0.39 1.38
C PHE A 96 -19.04 1.28 0.31
N CYS A 97 -19.59 2.42 0.72
CA CYS A 97 -20.34 3.34 -0.14
C CYS A 97 -20.08 4.79 0.25
N ARG A 98 -20.65 5.74 -0.50
CA ARG A 98 -20.48 7.17 -0.19
C ARG A 98 -21.02 7.55 1.19
N ASP A 99 -22.10 6.92 1.64
CA ASP A 99 -22.75 7.25 2.92
C ASP A 99 -21.85 6.98 4.12
N ASN A 100 -21.05 5.91 4.08
CA ASN A 100 -20.05 5.62 5.10
C ASN A 100 -18.65 6.13 4.74
N ARG A 101 -18.54 7.00 3.71
CA ARG A 101 -17.27 7.51 3.18
C ARG A 101 -16.28 6.39 2.87
N CYS A 102 -16.79 5.27 2.35
CA CYS A 102 -16.03 4.09 2.00
C CYS A 102 -15.20 3.54 3.18
N LYS A 103 -15.73 3.61 4.41
CA LYS A 103 -14.98 3.32 5.64
C LYS A 103 -15.71 2.38 6.58
N TYR A 104 -15.02 1.31 6.97
CA TYR A 104 -15.37 0.47 8.12
C TYR A 104 -14.54 0.91 9.33
N TYR A 105 -15.19 1.17 10.47
CA TYR A 105 -14.47 1.56 11.68
C TYR A 105 -15.13 1.03 12.95
N PHE A 106 -14.34 0.91 14.01
CA PHE A 106 -14.85 0.64 15.34
C PHE A 106 -13.95 1.25 16.40
N GLN A 107 -14.53 1.57 17.55
CA GLN A 107 -13.79 1.96 18.74
C GLN A 107 -13.67 0.77 19.67
N ASN A 108 -12.54 0.66 20.36
CA ASN A 108 -12.40 -0.30 21.45
C ASN A 108 -11.54 0.27 22.58
N ASN A 109 -11.70 -0.34 23.75
CA ASN A 109 -10.97 -0.02 24.96
C ASN A 109 -10.37 -1.28 25.58
N VAL A 110 -9.17 -1.14 26.14
CA VAL A 110 -8.34 -2.25 26.59
C VAL A 110 -7.79 -1.91 27.95
N PHE A 111 -8.03 -2.79 28.92
CA PHE A 111 -7.28 -2.76 30.18
C PHE A 111 -5.92 -3.40 29.97
N MET A 112 -4.86 -2.62 30.18
CA MET A 112 -3.48 -3.06 30.04
C MET A 112 -2.91 -3.37 31.42
N CYS A 113 -2.15 -4.45 31.53
CA CYS A 113 -1.14 -4.51 32.57
C CYS A 113 0.08 -3.77 32.05
N PRO A 114 0.74 -2.91 32.85
CA PRO A 114 2.02 -2.41 32.45
C PRO A 114 2.96 -3.60 32.36
N ARG A 115 3.56 -3.79 31.20
CA ARG A 115 4.65 -4.75 31.02
C ARG A 115 5.81 -4.05 30.36
N MET A 116 7.00 -4.41 30.83
CA MET A 116 8.29 -3.78 30.56
C MET A 116 8.85 -4.08 29.17
N GLU A 117 8.15 -4.82 28.33
CA GLU A 117 8.63 -5.16 26.99
C GLU A 117 8.20 -4.12 25.97
N PRO A 118 9.05 -3.81 24.96
CA PRO A 118 8.64 -3.01 23.83
C PRO A 118 7.37 -3.61 23.25
N HIS A 119 6.32 -2.80 23.21
CA HIS A 119 5.00 -3.30 22.88
C HIS A 119 4.96 -3.70 21.42
N HIS A 120 4.54 -4.91 21.13
CA HIS A 120 4.31 -5.41 19.79
C HIS A 120 2.80 -5.51 19.58
N LEU A 121 2.27 -4.59 18.78
CA LEU A 121 0.89 -4.61 18.35
C LEU A 121 0.81 -5.28 16.98
N PHE A 122 0.02 -6.32 16.91
CA PHE A 122 -0.26 -7.08 15.70
C PHE A 122 -1.70 -6.79 15.28
N ILE A 123 -1.87 -6.32 14.06
CA ILE A 123 -3.19 -6.10 13.44
C ILE A 123 -3.26 -7.00 12.22
N LYS A 124 -4.26 -7.87 12.17
CA LYS A 124 -4.59 -8.68 10.99
C LYS A 124 -5.97 -8.29 10.49
N VAL A 125 -6.05 -7.93 9.22
CA VAL A 125 -7.28 -7.61 8.51
C VAL A 125 -7.47 -8.65 7.42
N GLU A 126 -8.54 -9.42 7.49
CA GLU A 126 -8.95 -10.31 6.42
C GLU A 126 -10.17 -9.72 5.74
N ILE A 127 -10.08 -9.48 4.43
CA ILE A 127 -11.18 -8.98 3.62
C ILE A 127 -11.44 -9.97 2.48
N SER A 128 -12.69 -10.41 2.35
CA SER A 128 -13.13 -11.19 1.21
C SER A 128 -14.02 -10.33 0.33
N LEU A 129 -13.54 -10.05 -0.87
CA LEU A 129 -14.33 -9.38 -1.89
C LEU A 129 -15.09 -10.44 -2.70
N PRO A 130 -16.31 -10.16 -3.18
CA PRO A 130 -16.97 -11.01 -4.15
C PRO A 130 -16.01 -11.13 -5.31
N GLY A 131 -15.60 -12.36 -5.60
CA GLY A 131 -14.96 -12.61 -6.86
C GLY A 131 -15.96 -12.28 -7.94
N ASN A 132 -15.54 -11.49 -8.93
CA ASN A 132 -15.84 -11.97 -10.26
C ASN A 132 -15.21 -13.35 -10.33
N ASP A 133 -16.04 -14.37 -10.13
CA ASP A 133 -15.67 -15.75 -10.38
C ASP A 133 -14.99 -15.72 -11.75
N THR A 134 -13.71 -16.09 -11.79
CA THR A 134 -13.05 -16.42 -13.07
C THR A 134 -13.78 -17.59 -13.75
N ARG A 135 -14.69 -18.28 -13.05
CA ARG A 135 -15.70 -19.17 -13.66
C ARG A 135 -16.76 -18.45 -14.49
N ASN A 136 -17.04 -17.17 -14.24
CA ASN A 136 -17.86 -16.36 -15.13
C ASN A 136 -17.08 -15.86 -16.36
N GLU A 137 -15.74 -15.80 -16.34
CA GLU A 137 -14.98 -15.69 -17.60
C GLU A 137 -15.18 -16.93 -18.47
N VAL A 138 -15.37 -18.11 -17.87
CA VAL A 138 -15.74 -19.34 -18.59
C VAL A 138 -17.22 -19.36 -19.03
N ARG A 139 -18.13 -18.61 -18.36
CA ARG A 139 -19.55 -18.49 -18.78
C ARG A 139 -19.80 -17.41 -19.83
N TYR A 140 -18.94 -16.39 -19.91
CA TYR A 140 -18.99 -15.36 -20.96
C TYR A 140 -17.87 -15.58 -22.00
N GLY A 141 -17.74 -16.80 -22.53
CA GLY A 141 -17.04 -17.12 -23.78
C GLY A 141 -15.59 -16.62 -23.96
N LEU A 142 -14.90 -16.18 -22.89
CA LEU A 142 -13.55 -15.62 -22.97
C LEU A 142 -12.53 -16.71 -23.30
N PHE A 143 -12.19 -16.85 -24.59
CA PHE A 143 -11.03 -17.60 -25.03
C PHE A 143 -9.77 -16.78 -24.72
N ALA A 144 -9.39 -16.68 -23.45
CA ALA A 144 -8.12 -16.09 -23.05
C ALA A 144 -7.13 -17.22 -22.73
N ASN A 145 -6.45 -17.75 -23.75
CA ASN A 145 -5.34 -18.67 -23.48
C ASN A 145 -4.13 -17.86 -22.98
N ARG A 146 -3.28 -18.48 -22.14
CA ARG A 146 -2.01 -17.92 -21.67
C ARG A 146 -1.18 -17.39 -22.82
N ASP A 147 -1.22 -18.07 -23.96
CA ASP A 147 -0.38 -17.74 -25.11
C ASP A 147 -0.88 -16.49 -25.83
N ASP A 148 -2.19 -16.26 -25.97
CA ASP A 148 -2.75 -15.05 -26.61
C ASP A 148 -2.34 -13.78 -25.85
N LEU A 149 -2.38 -13.87 -24.52
CA LEU A 149 -1.94 -12.82 -23.62
C LEU A 149 -0.42 -12.56 -23.70
N LYS A 150 0.39 -13.60 -23.95
CA LYS A 150 1.83 -13.44 -24.23
C LYS A 150 2.07 -12.75 -25.57
N TRP A 151 1.28 -13.06 -26.61
CA TRP A 151 1.38 -12.38 -27.91
C TRP A 151 1.10 -10.89 -27.76
N LEU A 152 0.02 -10.50 -27.08
CA LEU A 152 -0.27 -9.10 -26.77
C LEU A 152 0.90 -8.42 -26.04
N SER A 153 1.39 -9.04 -24.95
CA SER A 153 2.53 -8.55 -24.18
C SER A 153 3.76 -8.33 -25.06
N ARG A 154 4.09 -9.30 -25.91
CA ARG A 154 5.26 -9.27 -26.78
C ARG A 154 5.15 -8.19 -27.84
N ASP A 155 3.98 -8.08 -28.46
CA ASP A 155 3.74 -7.10 -29.52
C ASP A 155 3.78 -5.68 -28.94
N LEU A 156 3.08 -5.41 -27.84
CA LEU A 156 3.20 -4.11 -27.17
C LEU A 156 4.62 -3.84 -26.65
N ARG A 157 5.40 -4.86 -26.28
CA ARG A 157 6.82 -4.66 -25.99
C ARG A 157 7.60 -4.16 -27.21
N LYS A 158 7.29 -4.64 -28.42
CA LYS A 158 7.93 -4.15 -29.65
C LYS A 158 7.66 -2.67 -29.85
N LEU A 159 6.45 -2.21 -29.56
CA LEU A 159 6.08 -0.79 -29.64
C LEU A 159 6.91 0.11 -28.70
N LEU A 160 7.48 -0.42 -27.62
CA LEU A 160 8.45 0.32 -26.80
C LEU A 160 9.87 0.34 -27.43
N HIS A 161 10.26 -0.73 -28.12
CA HIS A 161 11.61 -0.86 -28.73
C HIS A 161 11.70 -0.16 -30.08
N ASN A 162 10.62 -0.20 -30.86
CA ASN A 162 10.43 0.52 -32.10
C ASN A 162 9.20 1.43 -31.95
N PRO A 163 9.38 2.67 -31.46
CA PRO A 163 8.33 3.57 -31.02
C PRO A 163 7.69 4.35 -32.18
N GLU A 164 7.29 3.62 -33.21
CA GLU A 164 6.54 4.16 -34.35
C GLU A 164 5.23 4.79 -33.87
N TYR A 165 4.90 5.97 -34.39
CA TYR A 165 3.72 6.75 -33.99
C TYR A 165 3.71 7.16 -32.50
N SER A 166 4.89 7.21 -31.86
CA SER A 166 5.02 7.85 -30.55
C SER A 166 4.67 9.33 -30.64
N ASN A 167 3.92 9.83 -29.65
CA ASN A 167 3.46 11.22 -29.60
C ASN A 167 3.98 11.97 -28.37
N MET A 168 4.91 11.36 -27.64
CA MET A 168 5.41 11.84 -26.36
C MET A 168 6.89 11.49 -26.20
N LYS A 169 7.65 12.35 -25.52
CA LYS A 169 9.05 12.07 -25.14
C LYS A 169 9.21 12.21 -23.63
N LEU A 170 9.85 11.24 -22.99
CA LEU A 170 10.13 11.25 -21.55
C LEU A 170 11.59 11.58 -21.32
N LEU A 171 11.88 12.61 -20.52
CA LEU A 171 13.24 12.98 -20.12
C LEU A 171 13.55 12.41 -18.71
N PRO A 172 14.51 11.48 -18.58
CA PRO A 172 14.94 10.98 -17.28
C PRO A 172 15.75 12.02 -16.50
N ARG A 173 15.82 11.89 -15.17
CA ARG A 173 16.55 12.82 -14.29
C ARG A 173 18.04 12.91 -14.59
N ASN A 174 18.67 11.77 -14.87
CA ASN A 174 20.12 11.63 -14.99
C ASN A 174 20.58 11.38 -16.43
N SER A 175 19.78 11.79 -17.43
CA SER A 175 20.14 11.61 -18.83
C SER A 175 19.59 12.73 -19.69
N HIS A 176 20.32 13.07 -20.75
CA HIS A 176 19.89 13.99 -21.80
C HIS A 176 19.19 13.24 -22.95
N GLU A 177 19.17 11.91 -22.91
CA GLU A 177 18.52 11.09 -23.93
C GLU A 177 17.03 10.94 -23.60
N HIS A 178 16.19 11.38 -24.54
CA HIS A 178 14.74 11.22 -24.44
C HIS A 178 14.31 9.80 -24.77
N ILE A 179 13.33 9.28 -24.03
CA ILE A 179 12.69 8.01 -24.32
C ILE A 179 11.34 8.30 -24.99
N PRO A 180 11.17 8.00 -26.29
CA PRO A 180 9.88 8.14 -26.95
C PRO A 180 8.84 7.18 -26.35
N ALA A 181 7.60 7.65 -26.25
CA ALA A 181 6.49 6.93 -25.66
C ALA A 181 5.13 7.31 -26.29
N HIS A 182 4.10 6.54 -25.96
CA HIS A 182 2.73 6.73 -26.40
C HIS A 182 1.90 7.19 -25.21
N SER A 183 1.45 8.43 -25.24
CA SER A 183 0.64 9.04 -24.16
C SER A 183 -0.57 8.20 -23.80
N TYR A 184 -1.26 7.60 -24.78
CA TYR A 184 -2.41 6.72 -24.55
C TYR A 184 -2.06 5.42 -23.79
N ILE A 185 -0.85 4.87 -23.94
CA ILE A 185 -0.38 3.73 -23.13
C ILE A 185 -0.03 4.21 -21.72
N ILE A 186 0.63 5.37 -21.60
CA ILE A 186 0.94 5.97 -20.30
C ILE A 186 -0.36 6.31 -19.57
N ASP A 187 -1.38 6.87 -20.20
CA ASP A 187 -2.66 7.15 -19.54
C ASP A 187 -3.35 5.87 -19.07
N ALA A 188 -3.45 4.87 -19.96
CA ALA A 188 -4.12 3.61 -19.65
C ALA A 188 -3.40 2.81 -18.54
N ARG A 189 -2.08 2.89 -18.46
CA ARG A 189 -1.26 2.07 -17.56
C ARG A 189 -0.72 2.85 -16.37
N TRP A 190 -0.65 4.16 -16.47
CA TRP A 190 -0.04 5.09 -15.53
C TRP A 190 -0.88 6.38 -15.48
N ASN A 191 -2.17 6.20 -15.27
CA ASN A 191 -3.19 7.24 -15.19
C ASN A 191 -2.82 8.49 -14.34
N ASN A 192 -2.12 8.31 -13.23
CA ASN A 192 -1.69 9.42 -12.36
C ASN A 192 -0.44 10.15 -12.84
N PHE A 193 0.17 9.74 -13.96
CA PHE A 193 1.30 10.43 -14.57
C PHE A 193 0.92 11.87 -14.95
N PHE A 194 -0.21 12.04 -15.64
CA PHE A 194 -0.65 13.34 -16.15
C PHE A 194 -1.27 14.25 -15.09
N CYS A 195 -1.60 13.73 -13.91
CA CYS A 195 -1.95 14.55 -12.74
C CYS A 195 -0.78 15.45 -12.30
N LEU A 196 0.46 14.99 -12.51
CA LEU A 196 1.68 15.71 -12.12
C LEU A 196 2.37 16.37 -13.32
N HIS A 197 2.03 15.98 -14.54
CA HIS A 197 2.64 16.45 -15.77
C HIS A 197 1.58 16.92 -16.75
N ALA A 198 1.48 18.23 -16.98
CA ALA A 198 0.55 18.79 -17.94
C ALA A 198 0.83 18.25 -19.35
N PHE A 199 -0.16 17.61 -19.96
CA PHE A 199 -0.10 17.10 -21.33
C PHE A 199 -1.25 17.66 -22.14
N LYS A 200 -0.95 18.12 -23.36
CA LYS A 200 -1.96 18.52 -24.35
C LYS A 200 -1.85 17.55 -25.54
N ALA A 201 -2.89 16.75 -25.73
CA ALA A 201 -3.01 15.86 -26.88
C ALA A 201 -2.75 16.62 -28.20
N GLY A 202 -2.03 16.01 -29.13
CA GLY A 202 -1.68 16.60 -30.43
C GLY A 202 -0.46 17.54 -30.44
N THR A 203 0.21 17.76 -29.31
CA THR A 203 1.53 18.44 -29.27
C THR A 203 2.62 17.43 -28.93
N TRP A 204 3.73 17.46 -29.67
CA TRP A 204 4.93 16.67 -29.33
C TRP A 204 5.56 17.26 -28.07
N VAL A 205 5.17 16.76 -26.89
CA VAL A 205 5.63 17.27 -25.60
C VAL A 205 6.73 16.38 -25.03
N THR A 206 7.83 17.01 -24.65
CA THR A 206 8.85 16.40 -23.78
C THR A 206 8.42 16.60 -22.33
N VAL A 207 8.33 15.51 -21.57
CA VAL A 207 7.95 15.51 -20.15
C VAL A 207 9.11 15.06 -19.28
N GLU A 208 9.49 15.89 -18.31
CA GLU A 208 10.55 15.59 -17.34
C GLU A 208 10.04 14.71 -16.21
N THR A 209 10.61 13.52 -16.05
CA THR A 209 10.01 12.49 -15.17
C THR A 209 10.57 12.45 -13.75
N ASN A 210 11.67 13.15 -13.44
CA ASN A 210 12.38 13.07 -12.15
C ASN A 210 12.62 11.61 -11.65
N ILE A 211 12.84 10.70 -12.60
CA ILE A 211 13.12 9.26 -12.41
C ILE A 211 14.44 8.95 -13.12
N SER A 212 15.29 8.13 -12.54
CA SER A 212 16.52 7.66 -13.18
C SER A 212 16.24 6.88 -14.47
N LYS A 213 17.13 6.97 -15.45
CA LYS A 213 16.97 6.34 -16.77
C LYS A 213 16.74 4.83 -16.69
N GLY A 214 17.47 4.14 -15.81
CA GLY A 214 17.35 2.68 -15.62
C GLY A 214 15.96 2.31 -15.11
N LEU A 215 15.54 2.89 -14.00
CA LEU A 215 14.23 2.65 -13.40
C LEU A 215 13.08 3.03 -14.35
N LEU A 216 13.20 4.15 -15.07
CA LEU A 216 12.18 4.57 -16.04
C LEU A 216 12.02 3.54 -17.19
N LYS A 217 13.13 3.02 -17.73
CA LYS A 217 13.09 1.97 -18.77
C LYS A 217 12.41 0.70 -18.26
N ASP A 218 12.67 0.30 -17.02
CA ASP A 218 12.05 -0.89 -16.44
C ASP A 218 10.54 -0.69 -16.21
N ILE A 219 10.15 0.47 -15.66
CA ILE A 219 8.74 0.84 -15.50
C ILE A 219 8.04 0.81 -16.85
N LEU A 220 8.61 1.46 -17.88
CA LEU A 220 8.04 1.47 -19.24
C LEU A 220 7.93 0.07 -19.83
N THR A 221 8.96 -0.77 -19.64
CA THR A 221 8.92 -2.17 -20.09
C THR A 221 7.71 -2.88 -19.49
N TYR A 222 7.47 -2.70 -18.20
CA TYR A 222 6.30 -3.25 -17.53
C TYR A 222 4.97 -2.60 -18.00
N MET A 223 4.93 -1.30 -18.23
CA MET A 223 3.71 -0.62 -18.72
C MET A 223 3.29 -1.15 -20.09
N TYR A 224 4.23 -1.36 -21.00
CA TYR A 224 3.91 -1.85 -22.34
C TYR A 224 3.62 -3.35 -22.36
N SER A 225 4.41 -4.15 -21.62
CA SER A 225 4.38 -5.61 -21.79
C SER A 225 3.81 -6.39 -20.60
N GLY A 226 3.65 -5.77 -19.43
CA GLY A 226 3.30 -6.49 -18.19
C GLY A 226 4.39 -7.45 -17.70
N THR A 227 5.56 -7.47 -18.34
CA THR A 227 6.70 -8.30 -17.92
C THR A 227 7.73 -7.49 -17.17
N LEU A 228 8.56 -8.22 -16.41
CA LEU A 228 9.71 -7.67 -15.72
C LEU A 228 10.99 -8.21 -16.36
N GLY A 229 12.08 -7.45 -16.24
CA GLY A 229 13.41 -7.95 -16.57
C GLY A 229 13.78 -9.16 -15.70
N ILE A 230 14.67 -10.01 -16.21
CA ILE A 230 15.07 -11.28 -15.57
C ILE A 230 15.62 -11.06 -14.14
N ASN A 231 16.26 -9.93 -13.89
CA ASN A 231 16.86 -9.57 -12.60
C ASN A 231 16.11 -8.41 -11.90
N TRP A 232 14.84 -8.20 -12.25
CA TRP A 232 14.09 -7.02 -11.79
C TRP A 232 13.12 -7.33 -10.63
N PRO A 233 13.10 -6.53 -9.56
CA PRO A 233 14.00 -5.40 -9.30
C PRO A 233 15.34 -5.92 -8.74
N ASP A 234 16.42 -5.16 -8.94
CA ASP A 234 17.69 -5.50 -8.31
C ASP A 234 17.64 -5.21 -6.81
N TRP A 235 17.21 -6.20 -6.03
CA TRP A 235 17.11 -6.09 -4.58
C TRP A 235 18.44 -5.83 -3.87
N LYS A 236 19.58 -6.00 -4.58
CA LYS A 236 20.91 -5.72 -4.02
C LYS A 236 21.27 -4.24 -4.11
N ASP A 237 20.66 -3.50 -5.04
CA ASP A 237 20.85 -2.06 -5.16
C ASP A 237 19.84 -1.28 -4.29
N ALA A 238 20.29 -0.91 -3.09
CA ALA A 238 19.46 -0.17 -2.14
C ALA A 238 19.00 1.20 -2.68
N ALA A 239 19.80 1.87 -3.52
CA ALA A 239 19.44 3.17 -4.10
C ALA A 239 18.33 2.99 -5.15
N TYR A 240 18.45 1.98 -6.00
CA TYR A 240 17.44 1.59 -6.98
C TYR A 240 16.11 1.26 -6.32
N ILE A 241 16.13 0.38 -5.30
CA ILE A 241 14.92 -0.04 -4.57
C ILE A 241 14.24 1.14 -3.87
N THR A 242 15.03 2.03 -3.27
CA THR A 242 14.50 3.24 -2.63
C THR A 242 13.80 4.13 -3.65
N GLU A 243 14.44 4.38 -4.80
CA GLU A 243 13.84 5.19 -5.87
C GLU A 243 12.56 4.54 -6.42
N LEU A 244 12.57 3.23 -6.68
CA LEU A 244 11.42 2.47 -7.16
C LEU A 244 10.19 2.66 -6.26
N PHE A 245 10.33 2.46 -4.94
CA PHE A 245 9.21 2.63 -4.03
C PHE A 245 8.77 4.10 -3.88
N GLN A 246 9.71 5.05 -3.95
CA GLN A 246 9.37 6.48 -4.01
C GLN A 246 8.56 6.83 -5.27
N VAL A 247 8.90 6.24 -6.41
CA VAL A 247 8.19 6.45 -7.68
C VAL A 247 6.81 5.82 -7.61
N ILE A 248 6.69 4.59 -7.11
CA ILE A 248 5.39 3.93 -6.91
C ILE A 248 4.48 4.76 -6.03
N ASP A 249 5.00 5.31 -4.92
CA ASP A 249 4.20 6.12 -4.00
C ASP A 249 3.96 7.55 -4.50
N ARG A 250 4.88 8.17 -5.24
CA ARG A 250 4.68 9.49 -5.83
C ARG A 250 3.62 9.46 -6.91
N TYR A 251 3.68 8.45 -7.76
CA TYR A 251 2.87 8.34 -8.96
C TYR A 251 1.71 7.36 -8.85
N LYS A 252 1.51 6.78 -7.66
CA LYS A 252 0.39 5.89 -7.36
C LYS A 252 0.30 4.69 -8.33
N LEU A 253 1.47 4.11 -8.67
CA LEU A 253 1.60 2.98 -9.60
C LEU A 253 1.25 1.63 -8.91
N TYR A 254 0.03 1.51 -8.41
CA TYR A 254 -0.32 0.42 -7.49
C TYR A 254 -0.32 -0.97 -8.12
N HIS A 255 -0.65 -1.07 -9.41
CA HIS A 255 -0.55 -2.34 -10.12
C HIS A 255 0.91 -2.81 -10.28
N LEU A 256 1.88 -1.89 -10.31
CA LEU A 256 3.31 -2.21 -10.24
C LEU A 256 3.71 -2.67 -8.83
N TYR A 257 3.20 -2.00 -7.78
CA TYR A 257 3.40 -2.40 -6.39
C TYR A 257 3.03 -3.88 -6.16
N LYS A 258 1.87 -4.29 -6.71
CA LYS A 258 1.33 -5.64 -6.58
C LYS A 258 2.25 -6.73 -7.14
N VAL A 259 3.07 -6.41 -8.15
CA VAL A 259 4.03 -7.38 -8.73
C VAL A 259 5.09 -7.82 -7.73
N PHE A 260 5.44 -6.95 -6.77
CA PHE A 260 6.41 -7.22 -5.71
C PHE A 260 5.79 -7.84 -4.46
N VAL A 261 4.46 -7.91 -4.39
CA VAL A 261 3.76 -8.54 -3.27
C VAL A 261 3.61 -10.02 -3.59
N ARG A 262 4.40 -10.86 -2.90
CA ARG A 262 4.48 -12.33 -3.07
C ARG A 262 3.13 -13.05 -3.11
N ASN A 263 2.11 -12.51 -2.44
CA ASN A 263 0.77 -13.09 -2.43
C ASN A 263 -0.27 -11.97 -2.22
N ASP A 264 -1.15 -11.75 -3.19
CA ASP A 264 -2.32 -10.85 -3.04
C ASP A 264 -3.14 -11.21 -1.78
N LEU A 265 -3.09 -12.50 -1.40
CA LEU A 265 -3.79 -13.03 -0.24
C LEU A 265 -3.05 -12.77 1.07
N GLN A 266 -1.76 -12.40 1.09
CA GLN A 266 -0.97 -12.16 2.32
C GLN A 266 0.01 -11.00 2.18
N GLN A 267 -0.36 -9.85 2.75
CA GLN A 267 0.46 -8.63 2.78
C GLN A 267 0.92 -8.35 4.20
N VAL A 268 2.23 -8.30 4.43
CA VAL A 268 2.81 -8.03 5.77
C VAL A 268 3.46 -6.65 5.79
N ARG A 269 3.15 -5.87 6.80
CA ARG A 269 3.78 -4.58 7.12
C ARG A 269 4.46 -4.65 8.46
N VAL A 270 5.65 -4.09 8.54
CA VAL A 270 6.40 -3.98 9.79
C VAL A 270 6.74 -2.51 10.01
N THR A 271 6.18 -1.93 11.07
CA THR A 271 6.53 -0.60 11.55
C THR A 271 7.43 -0.78 12.76
N ARG A 272 8.74 -0.57 12.57
CA ARG A 272 9.72 -0.60 13.64
C ARG A 272 10.09 0.81 14.03
N THR A 273 9.88 1.09 15.29
CA THR A 273 10.12 2.38 15.92
C THR A 273 11.21 2.09 16.95
N PRO A 274 12.50 2.23 16.60
CA PRO A 274 13.59 1.86 17.50
C PRO A 274 13.50 2.72 18.75
N VAL A 275 13.28 2.06 19.90
CA VAL A 275 13.19 2.74 21.19
C VAL A 275 14.40 2.34 22.01
N LEU A 276 15.13 3.33 22.49
CA LEU A 276 16.16 3.14 23.52
C LEU A 276 15.46 3.16 24.87
N ILE A 277 15.67 2.11 25.68
CA ILE A 277 15.04 1.93 26.99
C ILE A 277 16.13 2.01 28.05
N GLU A 278 16.02 2.99 28.92
CA GLU A 278 16.89 3.18 30.07
C GLU A 278 16.07 3.11 31.36
N SER A 279 16.64 2.60 32.44
CA SER A 279 15.92 2.57 33.73
C SER A 279 16.83 2.87 34.91
N ARG A 280 16.27 3.55 35.93
CA ARG A 280 16.98 3.88 37.16
C ARG A 280 16.08 3.74 38.38
N LEU A 281 16.65 3.24 39.47
CA LEU A 281 16.00 3.18 40.77
C LEU A 281 16.44 4.39 41.60
N PHE A 282 15.46 5.11 42.12
CA PHE A 282 15.64 6.23 43.04
C PHE A 282 15.14 5.80 44.42
N PRO A 283 16.01 5.79 45.46
CA PRO A 283 15.57 5.51 46.82
C PRO A 283 14.68 6.63 47.32
N LEU A 284 13.58 6.26 48.00
CA LEU A 284 12.81 7.18 48.83
C LEU A 284 13.38 7.08 50.24
N ASP A 285 14.08 8.12 50.69
CA ASP A 285 14.60 8.19 52.05
C ASP A 285 13.42 8.34 53.02
N VAL A 286 13.06 7.24 53.69
CA VAL A 286 12.01 7.20 54.71
C VAL A 286 12.69 7.04 56.07
N VAL A 287 12.59 8.05 56.93
CA VAL A 287 13.11 8.03 58.30
C VAL A 287 11.93 7.99 59.26
N ASN A 288 11.85 6.96 60.11
CA ASN A 288 10.74 6.76 61.08
C ASN A 288 9.34 6.83 60.45
N GLY A 289 9.15 6.20 59.29
CA GLY A 289 7.86 6.22 58.56
C GLY A 289 7.53 7.55 57.87
N ARG A 290 8.45 8.53 57.86
CA ARG A 290 8.27 9.84 57.22
C ARG A 290 9.29 10.04 56.09
N LEU A 291 8.80 10.43 54.91
CA LEU A 291 9.64 10.83 53.78
C LEU A 291 10.51 12.05 54.14
N MET A 292 11.81 11.97 53.85
CA MET A 292 12.73 13.11 53.87
C MET A 292 12.22 14.18 52.89
N THR A 293 12.07 15.41 53.38
CA THR A 293 11.50 16.53 52.63
C THR A 293 12.52 17.14 51.67
N ASN A 294 12.11 17.36 50.40
CA ASN A 294 12.83 18.12 49.37
C ASN A 294 14.08 17.43 48.76
N ALA A 295 14.03 16.12 48.57
CA ALA A 295 15.06 15.42 47.80
C ALA A 295 14.89 15.70 46.29
N SER A 296 15.94 16.21 45.65
CA SER A 296 16.06 16.32 44.19
C SER A 296 17.18 15.40 43.73
N GLN A 297 16.85 14.45 42.85
CA GLN A 297 17.83 13.54 42.27
C GLN A 297 17.90 13.79 40.76
N THR A 298 19.12 13.89 40.24
CA THR A 298 19.39 14.11 38.82
C THR A 298 19.99 12.85 38.21
N TRP A 299 19.48 12.48 37.05
CA TRP A 299 19.95 11.37 36.24
C TRP A 299 20.32 11.87 34.86
N HIS A 300 21.61 11.80 34.56
CA HIS A 300 22.12 11.97 33.21
C HIS A 300 21.87 10.67 32.45
N VAL A 301 20.98 10.72 31.47
CA VAL A 301 20.61 9.59 30.65
C VAL A 301 21.32 9.74 29.32
N ASN A 302 22.22 8.81 29.01
CA ASN A 302 22.98 8.80 27.78
C ASN A 302 22.72 7.48 27.04
N PRO A 303 21.52 7.33 26.43
CA PRO A 303 21.14 6.08 25.77
C PRO A 303 21.98 5.77 24.53
N ASN A 304 22.61 6.77 23.89
CA ASN A 304 23.66 6.61 22.88
C ASN A 304 24.49 7.90 22.73
N SER A 305 25.59 7.86 21.98
CA SER A 305 26.47 9.01 21.76
C SER A 305 25.81 10.25 21.12
N GLU A 306 24.63 10.11 20.52
CA GLU A 306 23.91 11.20 19.83
C GLU A 306 22.81 11.85 20.68
N TYR A 307 22.32 11.16 21.72
CA TYR A 307 21.18 11.57 22.52
C TYR A 307 21.59 11.65 24.00
N GLU A 308 21.73 12.87 24.52
CA GLU A 308 21.92 13.11 25.96
C GLU A 308 20.66 13.76 26.56
N PHE A 309 20.21 13.26 27.71
CA PHE A 309 19.11 13.82 28.46
C PHE A 309 19.49 14.03 29.92
N ILE A 310 18.88 15.05 30.54
CA ILE A 310 18.93 15.25 31.98
C ILE A 310 17.52 15.07 32.52
N PHE A 311 17.31 13.95 33.20
CA PHE A 311 16.09 13.68 33.95
C PHE A 311 16.29 14.10 35.39
N GLN A 312 15.48 15.02 35.89
CA GLN A 312 15.49 15.42 37.30
C GLN A 312 14.18 15.01 37.94
N ILE A 313 14.23 14.32 39.07
CA ILE A 313 13.06 13.97 39.88
C ILE A 313 13.15 14.70 41.22
N ARG A 314 12.04 15.32 41.61
CA ARG A 314 11.89 16.04 42.87
C ARG A 314 10.76 15.41 43.66
N VAL A 315 11.03 15.12 44.92
CA VAL A 315 10.05 14.60 45.86
C VAL A 315 9.90 15.61 46.99
N GLY A 316 8.67 16.04 47.22
CA GLY A 316 8.35 17.05 48.22
C GLY A 316 7.13 16.67 49.05
N LYS A 317 6.87 17.44 50.10
CA LYS A 317 5.67 17.32 50.95
C LYS A 317 4.87 18.62 50.87
N GLY A 318 3.62 18.53 50.41
CA GLY A 318 2.71 19.68 50.43
C GLY A 318 2.10 19.86 51.81
N MET A 319 1.89 21.11 52.25
CA MET A 319 1.33 21.39 53.59
C MET A 319 -0.07 20.81 53.82
N ARG A 320 -0.87 20.55 52.76
CA ARG A 320 -2.24 19.99 52.86
C ARG A 320 -2.54 18.80 51.95
N GLY A 321 -1.65 18.44 51.01
CA GLY A 321 -1.94 17.49 49.92
C GLY A 321 -1.20 16.15 49.98
N GLY A 322 -0.48 15.86 51.06
CA GLY A 322 0.44 14.71 51.10
C GLY A 322 1.72 14.95 50.30
N PRO A 323 2.61 13.95 50.22
CA PRO A 323 3.81 14.05 49.41
C PRO A 323 3.50 13.90 47.92
N TRP A 324 4.28 14.63 47.15
CA TRP A 324 4.13 14.82 45.72
C TRP A 324 5.47 14.60 45.04
N LEU A 325 5.39 14.31 43.75
CA LEU A 325 6.53 14.14 42.89
C LEU A 325 6.38 14.99 41.65
N SER A 326 7.45 15.65 41.24
CA SER A 326 7.56 16.24 39.91
C SER A 326 8.86 15.79 39.28
N HIS A 327 8.86 15.61 37.97
CA HIS A 327 10.09 15.49 37.19
C HIS A 327 10.18 16.59 36.13
N SER A 328 11.41 16.89 35.73
CA SER A 328 11.74 17.61 34.52
C SER A 328 12.65 16.76 33.65
N LEU A 329 12.52 16.96 32.34
CA LEU A 329 13.30 16.26 31.35
C LEU A 329 13.84 17.27 30.35
N LYS A 330 15.15 17.45 30.35
CA LYS A 330 15.87 18.32 29.42
C LYS A 330 16.52 17.48 28.34
N SER A 331 16.26 17.80 27.08
CA SER A 331 17.00 17.26 25.94
C SER A 331 18.27 18.08 25.74
N LYS A 332 19.38 17.42 25.46
CA LYS A 332 20.58 18.01 24.86
C LYS A 332 20.84 17.43 23.46
N SER A 333 19.86 16.69 22.91
CA SER A 333 19.95 16.14 21.56
C SER A 333 19.89 17.26 20.53
N PRO A 334 20.62 17.15 19.40
CA PRO A 334 20.52 18.09 18.29
C PRO A 334 19.20 17.97 17.49
N SER A 335 18.37 16.96 17.78
CA SER A 335 17.12 16.70 17.05
C SER A 335 15.92 16.67 17.99
N ARG A 336 14.72 16.86 17.43
CA ARG A 336 13.46 16.65 18.16
C ARG A 336 13.33 15.18 18.55
N VAL A 337 13.04 14.95 19.83
CA VAL A 337 12.93 13.62 20.40
C VAL A 337 11.53 13.41 21.00
N HIS A 338 11.01 12.20 20.85
CA HIS A 338 9.84 11.75 21.58
C HIS A 338 10.29 10.82 22.70
N ALA A 339 9.96 11.21 23.93
CA ALA A 339 10.34 10.47 25.11
C ALA A 339 9.09 10.07 25.91
N LYS A 340 9.16 8.94 26.58
CA LYS A 340 8.12 8.48 27.49
C LYS A 340 8.74 8.16 28.83
N VAL A 341 8.22 8.84 29.84
CA VAL A 341 8.59 8.69 31.24
C VAL A 341 7.54 7.86 31.92
N TYR A 342 7.97 6.80 32.59
CA TYR A 342 7.09 5.88 33.28
C TYR A 342 7.65 5.57 34.66
N LEU A 343 6.83 5.74 35.70
CA LEU A 343 7.24 5.61 37.10
C LEU A 343 6.44 4.53 37.81
N GLU A 344 7.17 3.67 38.52
CA GLU A 344 6.61 2.61 39.37
C GLU A 344 7.15 2.72 40.80
N VAL A 345 6.32 2.36 41.77
CA VAL A 345 6.78 2.17 43.15
C VAL A 345 7.12 0.70 43.38
N ILE A 346 8.28 0.47 43.96
CA ILE A 346 8.76 -0.85 44.38
C ILE A 346 9.00 -0.85 45.88
N LYS A 347 8.45 -1.85 46.56
CA LYS A 347 8.73 -2.14 47.96
C LYS A 347 9.80 -3.22 48.04
N LYS A 348 10.84 -3.03 48.87
CA LYS A 348 11.85 -4.05 49.17
C LYS A 348 11.90 -4.34 50.66
N ARG A 349 11.98 -5.63 51.01
CA ARG A 349 12.23 -6.13 52.37
C ARG A 349 13.51 -6.97 52.32
N GLU A 350 14.48 -6.66 53.18
CA GLU A 350 15.79 -7.37 53.22
C GLU A 350 16.48 -7.49 51.84
N GLY A 351 16.37 -6.43 51.02
CA GLY A 351 16.95 -6.38 49.67
C GLY A 351 16.15 -7.10 48.58
N LYS A 352 15.14 -7.89 48.92
CA LYS A 352 14.25 -8.56 47.96
C LYS A 352 13.00 -7.72 47.68
N ALA A 353 12.62 -7.60 46.41
CA ALA A 353 11.36 -6.98 46.03
C ALA A 353 10.19 -7.80 46.62
N PHE A 354 9.25 -7.12 47.27
CA PHE A 354 8.08 -7.74 47.88
C PHE A 354 6.82 -7.04 47.37
N GLY A 355 5.84 -7.82 46.91
CA GLY A 355 4.66 -7.31 46.20
C GLY A 355 4.89 -7.06 44.71
N ARG A 356 3.82 -6.71 43.99
CA ARG A 356 3.92 -6.30 42.58
C ARG A 356 4.34 -4.83 42.50
N PRO A 357 5.25 -4.43 41.57
CA PRO A 357 5.48 -3.03 41.26
C PRO A 357 4.15 -2.34 40.93
N LEU A 358 3.95 -1.14 41.48
CA LEU A 358 2.71 -0.41 41.33
C LEU A 358 2.92 0.79 40.39
N PRO A 359 2.35 0.75 39.17
CA PRO A 359 2.37 1.88 38.26
C PRO A 359 1.56 3.02 38.84
N PHE A 360 2.10 4.24 38.82
CA PHE A 360 1.34 5.40 39.29
C PHE A 360 1.48 6.63 38.41
N TYR A 361 2.43 6.63 37.48
CA TYR A 361 2.60 7.76 36.57
C TYR A 361 3.17 7.35 35.21
N GLU A 362 2.63 7.95 34.16
CA GLU A 362 3.06 7.78 32.77
C GLU A 362 2.90 9.12 32.04
N ARG A 363 3.90 9.54 31.27
CA ARG A 363 3.79 10.72 30.40
C ARG A 363 4.65 10.61 29.15
N ASP A 364 4.04 11.00 28.04
CA ASP A 364 4.71 11.22 26.77
C ASP A 364 5.12 12.70 26.64
N CYS A 365 6.35 12.92 26.16
CA CYS A 365 6.97 14.22 26.00
C CYS A 365 7.53 14.33 24.58
N THR A 366 7.19 15.41 23.88
CA THR A 366 7.93 15.82 22.67
C THR A 366 8.85 16.96 23.09
N ILE A 367 10.14 16.81 22.83
CA ILE A 367 11.17 17.71 23.34
C ILE A 367 12.03 18.16 22.16
N ASP A 368 12.03 19.47 21.94
CA ASP A 368 12.91 20.11 20.96
C ASP A 368 14.36 20.12 21.45
N PRO A 369 15.34 20.33 20.56
CA PRO A 369 16.74 20.50 20.95
C PRO A 369 16.89 21.54 22.06
N ASP A 370 17.69 21.22 23.08
CA ASP A 370 17.94 22.04 24.28
C ASP A 370 16.71 22.45 25.11
N ALA A 371 15.52 21.97 24.76
CA ALA A 371 14.29 22.27 25.47
C ALA A 371 14.15 21.40 26.74
N THR A 372 13.41 21.95 27.71
CA THR A 372 13.06 21.25 28.95
C THR A 372 11.55 21.11 29.07
N VAL A 373 11.08 19.90 29.35
CA VAL A 373 9.68 19.61 29.64
C VAL A 373 9.53 19.29 31.12
N GLU A 374 8.77 20.11 31.83
CA GLU A 374 8.45 19.90 33.24
C GLU A 374 7.09 19.21 33.40
N SER A 375 6.97 18.38 34.42
CA SER A 375 5.69 17.80 34.85
C SER A 375 5.02 18.61 35.93
N ARG A 376 3.69 18.52 35.91
CA ARG A 376 2.87 18.95 37.03
C ARG A 376 3.19 18.08 38.25
N CYS A 377 2.96 18.62 39.44
CA CYS A 377 3.06 17.86 40.66
C CYS A 377 2.06 16.69 40.62
N VAL A 378 2.57 15.48 40.73
CA VAL A 378 1.82 14.23 40.79
C VAL A 378 1.69 13.86 42.26
N LEU A 379 0.47 13.85 42.76
CA LEU A 379 0.17 13.30 44.08
C LEU A 379 0.20 11.78 43.97
N TYR A 380 1.11 11.12 44.68
CA TYR A 380 1.21 9.65 44.68
C TYR A 380 0.82 9.03 46.02
N LEU A 381 0.65 9.83 47.08
CA LEU A 381 0.20 9.37 48.39
C LEU A 381 -1.22 9.88 48.69
N GLY A 382 -2.19 9.08 48.22
CA GLY A 382 -3.63 9.27 48.44
C GLY A 382 -4.48 7.99 48.46
N CYS A 383 -3.92 6.81 48.16
CA CYS A 383 -4.61 5.53 48.28
C CYS A 383 -4.06 4.71 49.47
N PRO A 384 -4.81 4.57 50.58
CA PRO A 384 -4.48 3.67 51.68
C PRO A 384 -4.26 2.22 51.22
N GLU A 385 -4.91 1.81 50.13
CA GLU A 385 -4.83 0.46 49.54
C GLU A 385 -3.46 0.16 48.91
N THR A 386 -2.71 1.19 48.49
CA THR A 386 -1.42 1.04 47.79
C THR A 386 -0.23 1.20 48.77
N PHE A 387 -0.42 2.00 49.83
CA PHE A 387 0.64 2.45 50.75
C PHE A 387 0.31 2.26 52.24
N GLY A 388 -0.74 1.52 52.59
CA GLY A 388 -1.24 1.34 53.96
C GLY A 388 -0.21 0.84 54.98
N ASP A 389 0.86 0.19 54.51
CA ASP A 389 1.95 -0.32 55.36
C ASP A 389 2.95 0.76 55.83
N LEU A 390 2.86 2.01 55.35
CA LEU A 390 3.77 3.07 55.82
C LEU A 390 3.63 3.38 57.31
N ASN A 391 2.46 3.10 57.89
CA ASN A 391 2.17 3.32 59.31
C ASN A 391 2.08 2.02 60.13
N SER A 392 2.24 0.84 59.52
CA SER A 392 2.30 -0.40 60.30
C SER A 392 3.70 -0.52 60.90
N THR A 393 3.84 -0.06 62.14
CA THR A 393 4.87 -0.59 63.03
C THR A 393 4.60 -2.07 63.20
N SER A 394 5.09 -2.89 62.26
CA SER A 394 5.15 -4.34 62.49
C SER A 394 6.04 -4.55 63.70
N SER A 395 5.56 -5.34 64.65
CA SER A 395 6.29 -5.81 65.83
C SER A 395 7.64 -6.46 65.48
N ASP A 396 7.84 -6.82 64.21
CA ASP A 396 9.10 -7.29 63.65
C ASP A 396 9.90 -6.12 63.09
N ARG A 397 11.12 -5.92 63.59
CA ARG A 397 12.11 -4.87 63.25
C ARG A 397 12.58 -4.84 61.78
N THR A 398 11.85 -5.42 60.83
CA THR A 398 12.25 -5.43 59.41
C THR A 398 11.90 -4.11 58.72
N GLU A 399 12.93 -3.36 58.33
CA GLU A 399 12.80 -2.10 57.60
C GLU A 399 12.31 -2.34 56.16
N ILE A 400 11.14 -1.81 55.81
CA ILE A 400 10.62 -1.80 54.43
C ILE A 400 11.15 -0.55 53.73
N LYS A 401 11.89 -0.72 52.62
CA LYS A 401 12.43 0.37 51.80
C LYS A 401 11.57 0.56 50.55
N TYR A 402 11.31 1.82 50.22
CA TYR A 402 10.53 2.20 49.05
C TYR A 402 11.45 2.81 47.99
N PHE A 403 11.23 2.43 46.75
CA PHE A 403 11.98 2.92 45.59
C PHE A 403 11.01 3.38 44.51
N ILE A 404 11.40 4.42 43.78
CA ILE A 404 10.77 4.78 42.52
C ILE A 404 11.65 4.25 41.41
N GLN A 405 11.13 3.32 40.62
CA GLN A 405 11.75 2.94 39.37
C GLN A 405 11.26 3.88 38.28
N CYS A 406 12.20 4.56 37.63
CA CYS A 406 11.94 5.38 36.45
C CYS A 406 12.39 4.62 35.21
N PHE A 407 11.50 4.54 34.23
CA PHE A 407 11.77 4.05 32.89
C PHE A 407 11.73 5.22 31.92
N PHE A 408 12.71 5.22 31.04
CA PHE A 408 12.90 6.25 30.05
C PHE A 408 13.02 5.62 28.67
N ASN A 409 12.00 5.84 27.85
CA ASN A 409 11.93 5.32 26.49
C ASN A 409 12.06 6.47 25.50
N VAL A 410 12.97 6.35 24.53
CA VAL A 410 13.32 7.44 23.62
C VAL A 410 13.27 7.01 22.17
N ILE A 411 12.74 7.87 21.30
CA ILE A 411 12.89 7.74 19.85
C ILE A 411 13.11 9.07 19.13
N ASN A 412 13.96 9.04 18.08
CA ASN A 412 14.04 10.09 17.06
C ASN A 412 12.91 9.93 16.02
N GLY A 413 12.09 10.94 15.81
CA GLY A 413 10.93 10.86 14.90
C GLY A 413 11.25 10.64 13.41
N THR A 414 12.52 10.40 13.07
CA THR A 414 13.11 10.42 11.72
C THR A 414 13.25 9.05 11.05
N THR A 415 13.11 7.94 11.79
CA THR A 415 13.28 6.59 11.23
C THR A 415 11.96 6.01 10.70
N LEU A 416 11.80 6.04 9.38
CA LEU A 416 10.65 5.53 8.65
C LEU A 416 10.73 4.00 8.43
N SER A 417 9.65 3.33 8.80
CA SER A 417 9.03 2.13 8.20
C SER A 417 9.91 1.31 7.24
N GLN A 418 10.64 0.34 7.77
CA GLN A 418 11.28 -0.66 6.92
C GLN A 418 10.24 -1.69 6.47
N VAL A 419 9.75 -1.59 5.23
CA VAL A 419 9.00 -2.68 4.58
C VAL A 419 10.00 -3.80 4.32
N ARG A 420 10.11 -4.75 5.24
CA ARG A 420 10.87 -5.98 4.99
C ARG A 420 10.09 -6.84 4.01
N SER A 421 10.64 -7.02 2.83
CA SER A 421 10.28 -8.13 1.96
C SER A 421 10.63 -9.45 2.66
N ILE A 422 9.71 -10.41 2.62
CA ILE A 422 9.97 -11.77 3.08
C ILE A 422 10.79 -12.44 1.97
N SER A 423 12.05 -12.76 2.26
CA SER A 423 12.96 -13.53 1.41
C SER A 423 12.23 -14.73 0.77
N GLY A 424 12.18 -14.75 -0.56
CA GLY A 424 11.62 -15.84 -1.38
C GLY A 424 11.34 -15.40 -2.82
N ASP A 425 12.05 -15.99 -3.78
CA ASP A 425 12.23 -15.58 -5.19
C ASP A 425 11.00 -15.70 -6.13
N THR A 426 9.75 -15.63 -5.63
CA THR A 426 8.58 -15.86 -6.50
C THR A 426 7.76 -14.60 -6.74
N LEU A 427 8.01 -13.95 -7.89
CA LEU A 427 7.21 -12.86 -8.46
C LEU A 427 5.79 -13.32 -8.82
N GLN A 428 4.86 -12.37 -8.97
CA GLN A 428 3.47 -12.63 -9.36
C GLN A 428 3.36 -13.44 -10.67
N ASN A 429 2.37 -14.35 -10.74
CA ASN A 429 2.11 -15.21 -11.91
C ASN A 429 1.90 -14.38 -13.20
N ASP A 430 2.62 -14.75 -14.27
CA ASP A 430 2.52 -14.18 -15.63
C ASP A 430 1.09 -13.98 -16.12
N LEU A 431 0.22 -14.97 -15.89
CA LEU A 431 -1.18 -14.93 -16.32
C LEU A 431 -1.93 -13.74 -15.72
N VAL A 432 -1.68 -13.45 -14.43
CA VAL A 432 -2.32 -12.33 -13.74
C VAL A 432 -1.78 -11.01 -14.29
N ARG A 433 -0.46 -10.91 -14.50
CA ARG A 433 0.19 -9.71 -15.04
C ARG A 433 -0.32 -9.38 -16.45
N PHE A 434 -0.42 -10.39 -17.32
CA PHE A 434 -0.95 -10.19 -18.66
C PHE A 434 -2.46 -9.92 -18.68
N GLY A 435 -3.20 -10.49 -17.73
CA GLY A 435 -4.62 -10.17 -17.51
C GLY A 435 -4.83 -8.69 -17.17
N VAL A 436 -3.97 -8.11 -16.29
CA VAL A 436 -4.00 -6.68 -15.96
C VAL A 436 -3.71 -5.82 -17.19
N LEU A 437 -2.68 -6.18 -17.98
CA LEU A 437 -2.39 -5.52 -19.25
C LEU A 437 -3.63 -5.51 -20.16
N SER A 438 -4.20 -6.68 -20.42
CA SER A 438 -5.39 -6.85 -21.25
C SER A 438 -6.57 -5.98 -20.79
N ASN A 439 -6.83 -5.94 -19.47
CA ASN A 439 -7.93 -5.15 -18.91
C ASN A 439 -7.70 -3.63 -19.05
N HIS A 440 -6.47 -3.16 -18.88
CA HIS A 440 -6.15 -1.75 -19.10
C HIS A 440 -6.29 -1.37 -20.58
N MET A 441 -5.85 -2.24 -21.49
CA MET A 441 -6.02 -2.02 -22.92
C MET A 441 -7.49 -2.08 -23.37
N TYR A 442 -8.32 -2.90 -22.72
CA TYR A 442 -9.76 -2.90 -22.92
C TYR A 442 -10.39 -1.53 -22.57
N ASN A 443 -10.00 -0.96 -21.43
CA ASN A 443 -10.47 0.35 -21.01
C ASN A 443 -10.01 1.44 -22.01
N LEU A 444 -8.78 1.35 -22.51
CA LEU A 444 -8.31 2.23 -23.57
C LEU A 444 -9.18 2.08 -24.83
N ASN A 445 -9.47 0.86 -25.26
CA ASN A 445 -10.32 0.61 -26.42
C ASN A 445 -11.74 1.16 -26.23
N LYS A 446 -12.29 1.10 -25.02
CA LYS A 446 -13.62 1.64 -24.73
C LYS A 446 -13.66 3.17 -24.70
N ARG A 447 -12.65 3.80 -24.12
CA ARG A 447 -12.62 5.27 -23.94
C ARG A 447 -12.18 6.01 -25.19
N LYS A 448 -11.43 5.36 -26.09
CA LYS A 448 -10.94 5.95 -27.35
C LYS A 448 -10.13 7.24 -27.16
N LEU A 449 -9.51 7.39 -25.99
CA LEU A 449 -8.71 8.56 -25.63
C LEU A 449 -7.48 8.64 -26.54
N ASP A 450 -7.24 9.81 -27.13
CA ASP A 450 -6.08 10.10 -27.99
C ASP A 450 -5.91 9.15 -29.19
N ALA A 451 -7.01 8.58 -29.69
CA ALA A 451 -7.01 7.83 -30.94
C ALA A 451 -6.65 8.75 -32.12
N ASP A 452 -5.65 8.35 -32.89
CA ASP A 452 -5.02 9.12 -33.97
C ASP A 452 -5.33 8.59 -35.37
N MET A 453 -6.24 7.60 -35.47
CA MET A 453 -6.74 7.06 -36.73
C MET A 453 -8.23 6.74 -36.67
N GLN A 454 -8.95 6.98 -37.77
CA GLN A 454 -10.35 6.61 -37.96
C GLN A 454 -10.49 5.52 -39.02
N ILE A 455 -11.10 4.41 -38.65
CA ILE A 455 -11.43 3.32 -39.58
C ILE A 455 -12.89 3.45 -40.00
N LEU A 456 -13.12 3.64 -41.28
CA LEU A 456 -14.44 3.67 -41.89
C LEU A 456 -14.94 2.24 -42.07
N ILE A 457 -16.18 2.00 -41.65
CA ILE A 457 -16.86 0.71 -41.82
C ILE A 457 -17.52 0.67 -43.21
N PRO A 458 -17.39 -0.42 -43.98
CA PRO A 458 -18.11 -0.59 -45.23
C PRO A 458 -19.63 -0.46 -45.02
N PRO A 459 -20.34 0.29 -45.88
CA PRO A 459 -21.78 0.46 -45.74
C PRO A 459 -22.51 -0.87 -45.96
N SER A 460 -23.48 -1.18 -45.09
CA SER A 460 -24.29 -2.42 -45.16
C SER A 460 -25.18 -2.48 -46.42
N SER A 461 -25.36 -1.36 -47.10
CA SER A 461 -26.14 -1.22 -48.33
C SER A 461 -25.69 0.05 -49.07
N PRO A 462 -25.66 0.05 -50.43
CA PRO A 462 -25.29 1.23 -51.22
C PRO A 462 -26.20 2.46 -51.02
N VAL A 463 -27.31 2.32 -50.28
CA VAL A 463 -28.29 3.38 -50.00
C VAL A 463 -28.08 4.03 -48.62
N ALA A 464 -27.31 3.42 -47.72
CA ALA A 464 -27.07 3.96 -46.38
C ALA A 464 -25.98 5.04 -46.40
N LYS A 465 -26.32 6.27 -45.99
CA LYS A 465 -25.40 7.42 -45.95
C LYS A 465 -24.55 7.55 -44.68
N ASP A 466 -24.80 6.70 -43.68
CA ASP A 466 -24.12 6.80 -42.38
C ASP A 466 -22.87 5.91 -42.35
N GLU A 467 -21.75 6.46 -42.82
CA GLU A 467 -20.43 5.87 -42.61
C GLU A 467 -20.10 5.87 -41.12
N HIS A 468 -20.13 4.67 -40.51
CA HIS A 468 -19.72 4.52 -39.13
C HIS A 468 -18.19 4.62 -39.05
N LYS A 469 -17.71 5.39 -38.08
CA LYS A 469 -16.29 5.64 -37.85
C LYS A 469 -15.84 4.95 -36.58
N TYR A 470 -14.74 4.21 -36.65
CA TYR A 470 -14.17 3.52 -35.51
C TYR A 470 -12.78 4.09 -35.18
N PRO A 471 -12.63 4.85 -34.09
CA PRO A 471 -11.33 5.39 -33.68
C PRO A 471 -10.39 4.29 -33.16
N ILE A 472 -9.14 4.34 -33.60
CA ILE A 472 -8.06 3.40 -33.26
C ILE A 472 -6.71 4.13 -33.11
N HIS A 473 -5.75 3.52 -32.40
CA HIS A 473 -4.39 4.04 -32.25
C HIS A 473 -3.46 3.41 -33.30
N LYS A 474 -2.78 4.23 -34.12
CA LYS A 474 -1.87 3.78 -35.18
C LYS A 474 -0.78 2.86 -34.67
N GLY A 475 -0.14 3.22 -33.55
CA GLY A 475 0.93 2.40 -32.96
C GLY A 475 0.46 1.00 -32.55
N ILE A 476 -0.76 0.86 -32.01
CA ILE A 476 -1.34 -0.45 -31.68
C ILE A 476 -1.69 -1.21 -32.96
N PHE A 477 -2.31 -0.54 -33.93
CA PHE A 477 -2.72 -1.15 -35.20
C PHE A 477 -1.51 -1.68 -35.98
N ALA A 478 -0.49 -0.85 -36.22
CA ALA A 478 0.75 -1.21 -36.91
C ALA A 478 1.49 -2.36 -36.24
N THR A 479 1.53 -2.36 -34.91
CA THR A 479 2.24 -3.37 -34.12
C THR A 479 1.55 -4.74 -34.16
N ARG A 480 0.22 -4.75 -34.22
CA ARG A 480 -0.59 -5.98 -34.18
C ARG A 480 -0.85 -6.55 -35.57
N VAL A 481 -0.80 -5.71 -36.60
CA VAL A 481 -1.13 -6.04 -37.99
C VAL A 481 0.06 -5.67 -38.90
N PRO A 482 1.07 -6.56 -39.04
CA PRO A 482 2.29 -6.23 -39.79
C PRO A 482 2.04 -5.90 -41.27
N MET A 483 1.09 -6.59 -41.92
CA MET A 483 0.68 -6.31 -43.30
C MET A 483 -0.65 -5.53 -43.31
N LEU A 484 -0.71 -4.41 -42.59
CA LEU A 484 -1.93 -3.63 -42.43
C LEU A 484 -2.56 -3.14 -43.74
N TRP A 485 -1.74 -2.93 -44.79
CA TRP A 485 -2.18 -2.47 -46.11
C TRP A 485 -3.18 -3.44 -46.75
N GLU A 486 -3.00 -4.75 -46.53
CA GLU A 486 -3.89 -5.80 -47.03
C GLU A 486 -5.25 -5.82 -46.28
N GLY A 487 -5.30 -5.19 -45.10
CA GLY A 487 -6.49 -5.06 -44.27
C GLY A 487 -7.28 -3.77 -44.50
N LEU A 488 -6.78 -2.89 -45.37
CA LEU A 488 -7.34 -1.57 -45.65
C LEU A 488 -7.60 -1.40 -47.15
N GLU A 489 -8.71 -0.75 -47.50
CA GLU A 489 -9.04 -0.45 -48.89
C GLU A 489 -8.22 0.74 -49.41
N ASN A 490 -7.64 0.59 -50.61
CA ASN A 490 -6.98 1.65 -51.37
C ASN A 490 -5.79 2.33 -50.66
N VAL A 491 -5.12 1.63 -49.74
CA VAL A 491 -3.90 2.14 -49.08
C VAL A 491 -2.66 1.48 -49.72
N PRO A 492 -1.79 2.23 -50.43
CA PRO A 492 -0.61 1.67 -51.07
C PRO A 492 0.37 1.07 -50.06
N GLN A 493 0.98 -0.06 -50.41
CA GLN A 493 2.03 -0.67 -49.61
C GLN A 493 3.22 0.30 -49.42
N GLY A 494 3.68 0.43 -48.17
CA GLY A 494 4.85 1.26 -47.83
C GLY A 494 4.58 2.76 -47.72
N SER A 495 3.31 3.19 -47.78
CA SER A 495 2.91 4.55 -47.40
C SER A 495 2.92 4.74 -45.87
N ASP A 496 2.80 5.97 -45.37
CA ASP A 496 2.51 6.18 -43.95
C ASP A 496 1.04 5.80 -43.66
N ILE A 497 0.76 5.30 -42.45
CA ILE A 497 -0.62 4.96 -42.08
C ILE A 497 -1.48 6.24 -42.12
N PRO A 498 -2.55 6.28 -42.94
CA PRO A 498 -3.38 7.48 -43.06
C PRO A 498 -4.21 7.73 -41.79
N ASP A 499 -4.62 8.98 -41.58
CA ASP A 499 -5.49 9.35 -40.46
C ASP A 499 -6.90 8.77 -40.61
N ILE A 500 -7.32 8.49 -41.85
CA ILE A 500 -8.61 7.89 -42.18
C ILE A 500 -8.37 6.77 -43.21
N ALA A 501 -8.84 5.56 -42.92
CA ALA A 501 -8.83 4.44 -43.87
C ALA A 501 -10.13 3.66 -43.80
N ARG A 502 -10.48 2.92 -44.85
CA ARG A 502 -11.61 1.99 -44.83
C ARG A 502 -11.09 0.57 -44.66
N SER A 503 -11.75 -0.23 -43.82
CA SER A 503 -11.34 -1.63 -43.60
C SER A 503 -11.96 -2.58 -44.62
N THR A 504 -11.26 -3.66 -44.93
CA THR A 504 -11.80 -4.80 -45.69
C THR A 504 -12.76 -5.68 -44.88
N LEU A 505 -12.80 -5.51 -43.55
CA LEU A 505 -13.72 -6.20 -42.66
C LEU A 505 -15.12 -5.59 -42.69
N SER A 506 -16.13 -6.44 -42.59
CA SER A 506 -17.54 -6.08 -42.45
C SER A 506 -17.82 -5.38 -41.12
N ARG A 507 -19.00 -4.76 -41.05
CA ARG A 507 -19.46 -4.00 -39.87
C ARG A 507 -19.54 -4.86 -38.62
N GLU A 508 -19.85 -6.13 -38.78
CA GLU A 508 -20.07 -7.08 -37.71
C GLU A 508 -18.76 -7.67 -37.18
N THR A 509 -17.75 -7.84 -38.04
CA THR A 509 -16.46 -8.44 -37.68
C THR A 509 -15.45 -7.43 -37.17
N LEU A 510 -15.49 -6.19 -37.67
CA LEU A 510 -14.51 -5.15 -37.31
C LEU A 510 -14.42 -4.91 -35.78
N PRO A 511 -15.53 -4.76 -35.02
CA PRO A 511 -15.45 -4.58 -33.57
C PRO A 511 -14.83 -5.77 -32.85
N ILE A 512 -15.07 -7.00 -33.33
CA ILE A 512 -14.54 -8.24 -32.76
C ILE A 512 -13.01 -8.28 -32.91
N VAL A 513 -12.52 -7.97 -34.11
CA VAL A 513 -11.08 -7.94 -34.41
C VAL A 513 -10.39 -6.85 -33.60
N PHE A 514 -10.99 -5.67 -33.49
CA PHE A 514 -10.43 -4.58 -32.69
C PHE A 514 -10.43 -4.86 -31.19
N ASP A 515 -11.48 -5.46 -30.65
CA ASP A 515 -11.45 -5.91 -29.25
C ASP A 515 -10.29 -6.90 -29.01
N TYR A 516 -10.08 -7.86 -29.90
CA TYR A 516 -8.94 -8.79 -29.81
C TYR A 516 -7.59 -8.09 -29.97
N MET A 517 -7.50 -7.09 -30.84
CA MET A 517 -6.27 -6.34 -31.08
C MET A 517 -5.76 -5.66 -29.81
N TYR A 518 -6.64 -5.05 -29.04
CA TYR A 518 -6.30 -4.38 -27.78
C TYR A 518 -6.14 -5.36 -26.62
N THR A 519 -7.02 -6.36 -26.52
CA THR A 519 -7.13 -7.15 -25.29
C THR A 519 -6.43 -8.50 -25.37
N GLY A 520 -6.16 -9.03 -26.57
CA GLY A 520 -5.74 -10.41 -26.75
C GLY A 520 -6.79 -11.42 -26.27
N LYS A 521 -8.03 -10.99 -26.03
CA LYS A 521 -9.16 -11.80 -25.57
C LYS A 521 -10.27 -11.78 -26.63
N LEU A 522 -10.89 -12.92 -26.88
CA LEU A 522 -12.08 -13.05 -27.73
C LEU A 522 -13.25 -13.57 -26.90
N PHE A 523 -14.39 -12.89 -27.00
CA PHE A 523 -15.60 -13.20 -26.21
C PHE A 523 -16.52 -14.23 -26.89
N THR A 524 -16.67 -14.17 -28.21
CA THR A 524 -17.29 -15.21 -29.06
C THR A 524 -17.26 -14.74 -30.50
N ILE A 525 -16.90 -15.62 -31.44
CA ILE A 525 -17.03 -15.35 -32.88
C ILE A 525 -18.17 -16.22 -33.41
N PRO A 526 -19.27 -15.63 -33.91
CA PRO A 526 -20.28 -16.38 -34.63
C PRO A 526 -19.66 -17.12 -35.82
N PHE A 527 -20.05 -18.39 -36.03
CA PHE A 527 -19.45 -19.25 -37.05
C PHE A 527 -19.42 -18.61 -38.44
N LEU A 528 -20.50 -17.89 -38.80
CA LEU A 528 -20.63 -17.19 -40.08
C LEU A 528 -19.56 -16.12 -40.35
N PHE A 529 -18.90 -15.63 -39.30
CA PHE A 529 -17.84 -14.61 -39.41
C PHE A 529 -16.42 -15.19 -39.35
N LEU A 530 -16.26 -16.51 -39.10
CA LEU A 530 -14.94 -17.12 -38.96
C LEU A 530 -14.11 -17.05 -40.25
N ASN A 531 -14.73 -17.31 -41.41
CA ASN A 531 -14.03 -17.26 -42.70
C ASN A 531 -13.48 -15.86 -42.99
N GLU A 532 -14.28 -14.83 -42.72
CA GLU A 532 -13.89 -13.44 -42.96
C GLU A 532 -12.73 -13.01 -42.04
N ILE A 533 -12.82 -13.35 -40.75
CA ILE A 533 -11.78 -13.03 -39.77
C ILE A 533 -10.49 -13.83 -40.04
N GLU A 534 -10.60 -15.10 -40.44
CA GLU A 534 -9.44 -15.92 -40.83
C GLU A 534 -8.75 -15.35 -42.06
N TYR A 535 -9.52 -15.03 -43.11
CA TYR A 535 -8.98 -14.42 -44.32
C TYR A 535 -8.27 -13.09 -44.00
N PHE A 536 -8.88 -12.23 -43.20
CA PHE A 536 -8.23 -11.01 -42.73
C PHE A 536 -6.94 -11.30 -41.96
N ALA A 537 -6.95 -12.25 -41.03
CA ALA A 537 -5.78 -12.58 -40.23
C ALA A 537 -4.62 -13.14 -41.07
N GLU A 538 -4.93 -13.93 -42.10
CA GLU A 538 -3.97 -14.48 -43.05
C GLU A 538 -3.35 -13.40 -43.93
N GLN A 539 -4.17 -12.59 -44.60
CA GLN A 539 -3.70 -11.54 -45.50
C GLN A 539 -2.85 -10.51 -44.75
N THR A 540 -3.28 -10.15 -43.54
CA THR A 540 -2.61 -9.12 -42.75
C THR A 540 -1.47 -9.64 -41.86
N MET A 541 -1.20 -10.95 -41.89
CA MET A 541 -0.19 -11.62 -41.07
C MET A 541 -0.43 -11.42 -39.55
N PHE A 542 -1.69 -11.35 -39.15
CA PHE A 542 -2.09 -11.22 -37.75
C PHE A 542 -2.07 -12.59 -37.05
N TYR A 543 -0.87 -13.15 -36.87
CA TYR A 543 -0.65 -14.54 -36.42
C TYR A 543 -1.41 -14.96 -35.16
N SER A 544 -1.50 -14.09 -34.15
CA SER A 544 -2.21 -14.45 -32.91
C SER A 544 -3.72 -14.60 -33.16
N LEU A 545 -4.29 -13.77 -34.05
CA LEU A 545 -5.69 -13.87 -34.45
C LEU A 545 -5.93 -15.12 -35.32
N GLN A 546 -4.99 -15.43 -36.22
CA GLN A 546 -5.06 -16.64 -37.04
C GLN A 546 -5.07 -17.90 -36.16
N ASP A 547 -4.14 -18.02 -35.21
CA ASP A 547 -4.05 -19.17 -34.29
C ASP A 547 -5.31 -19.36 -33.43
N ILE A 548 -5.89 -18.27 -32.89
CA ILE A 548 -7.14 -18.38 -32.11
C ILE A 548 -8.33 -18.76 -32.99
N VAL A 549 -8.43 -18.24 -34.22
CA VAL A 549 -9.50 -18.61 -35.16
C VAL A 549 -9.40 -20.08 -35.58
N SER A 550 -8.21 -20.58 -35.90
CA SER A 550 -8.00 -22.00 -36.19
C SER A 550 -8.39 -22.91 -35.02
N ARG A 551 -8.05 -22.53 -33.78
CA ARG A 551 -8.44 -23.28 -32.57
C ARG A 551 -9.94 -23.24 -32.31
N ILE A 552 -10.61 -22.10 -32.57
CA ILE A 552 -12.07 -22.00 -32.49
C ILE A 552 -12.70 -22.92 -33.53
N ARG A 553 -12.24 -22.88 -34.79
CA ARG A 553 -12.72 -23.72 -35.89
C ARG A 553 -12.61 -25.22 -35.57
N ALA A 554 -11.46 -25.68 -35.07
CA ALA A 554 -11.27 -27.07 -34.67
C ALA A 554 -12.30 -27.54 -33.63
N ARG A 555 -12.58 -26.71 -32.62
CA ARG A 555 -13.58 -27.01 -31.57
C ARG A 555 -15.02 -27.06 -32.07
N TRP A 556 -15.34 -26.39 -33.18
CA TRP A 556 -16.65 -26.47 -33.81
C TRP A 556 -16.81 -27.73 -34.66
N ILE A 557 -15.72 -28.26 -35.21
CA ILE A 557 -15.72 -29.52 -35.98
C ILE A 557 -15.85 -30.74 -35.04
N ASP A 558 -15.34 -30.62 -33.81
CA ASP A 558 -15.43 -31.67 -32.77
C ASP A 558 -16.78 -31.70 -32.01
N ARG A 559 -17.75 -30.85 -32.38
CA ARG A 559 -19.11 -30.78 -31.81
C ARG A 559 -20.13 -31.19 -32.85
#